data_AF-A0A450VEM4-F1
#
_entry.id   AF-A0A450VEM4-F1
#
_cell.length_a   1.000
_cell.length_b   1.000
_cell.length_c   1.000
_cell.angle_alpha   90.00
_cell.angle_beta   90.00
_cell.angle_gamma   90.00
#
_symmetry.space_group_name_H-M   'P 1'
#
loop_
_entity.id
_entity.type
_entity.pdbx_description
1 polymer ?
#
loop_
_entity_poly.entity_id
_entity_poly.type
_entity_poly.pdbx_seq_one_letter_code
_entity_poly.pdbx_strand_id
1 'polypeptide(L)'
;MVKVFRTSSKDQVRHYAVYLPDAKTLLSFGRDRFPWLHDLHWQIKQYHRAIKQVCHIEHFQVRTMPAIQNHVFAVICGYVQLQRLCFMDVLKNCYQVQRNLFNGVVAEFVRFFMPGKEY
;
A
#
# COMPACT_ATOMS: atom_id res chain seq x y z
N MET A 1 7.11 -29.49 1.03
CA MET A 1 7.31 -29.28 2.48
C MET A 1 7.19 -27.79 2.78
N VAL A 2 6.67 -27.40 3.95
CA VAL A 2 6.45 -25.99 4.35
C VAL A 2 6.97 -25.80 5.77
N LYS A 3 7.57 -24.65 6.08
CA LYS A 3 7.91 -24.25 7.45
C LYS A 3 6.93 -23.19 7.95
N VAL A 4 6.52 -23.28 9.20
CA VAL A 4 5.63 -22.31 9.83
C VAL A 4 6.39 -21.51 10.88
N PHE A 5 6.36 -20.19 10.74
CA PHE A 5 6.95 -19.25 11.69
C PHE A 5 5.85 -18.53 12.45
N ARG A 6 6.02 -18.43 13.77
CA ARG A 6 5.12 -17.68 14.65
C ARG A 6 5.78 -16.39 15.10
N THR A 7 5.08 -15.28 14.92
CA THR A 7 5.44 -13.96 15.45
C THR A 7 4.32 -13.38 16.31
N SER A 8 4.67 -12.57 17.30
CA SER A 8 3.73 -11.75 18.06
C SER A 8 3.82 -10.31 17.56
N SER A 9 2.67 -9.67 17.32
CA SER A 9 2.60 -8.26 16.92
C SER A 9 1.30 -7.65 17.43
N LYS A 10 1.40 -6.55 18.19
CA LYS A 10 0.24 -5.80 18.73
C LYS A 10 -0.81 -6.73 19.37
N ASP A 11 -0.36 -7.56 20.31
CA ASP A 11 -1.17 -8.54 21.05
C ASP A 11 -1.81 -9.67 20.22
N GLN A 12 -1.47 -9.76 18.93
CA GLN A 12 -1.92 -10.86 18.07
C GLN A 12 -0.77 -11.80 17.71
N VAL A 13 -1.06 -13.09 17.78
CA VAL A 13 -0.18 -14.15 17.28
C VAL A 13 -0.45 -14.32 15.78
N ARG A 14 0.61 -14.23 14.97
CA ARG A 14 0.54 -14.43 13.52
C ARG A 14 1.40 -15.62 13.11
N HIS A 15 0.85 -16.44 12.23
CA HIS A 15 1.53 -17.60 11.65
C HIS A 15 1.84 -17.32 10.18
N TYR A 16 3.07 -17.60 9.77
CA TYR A 16 3.55 -17.41 8.41
C TYR A 16 4.03 -18.75 7.85
N ALA A 17 3.39 -19.19 6.78
CA ALA A 17 3.83 -20.35 6.02
C ALA A 17 4.90 -19.92 5.00
N VAL A 18 6.08 -20.54 5.07
CA VAL A 18 7.17 -20.33 4.14
C VAL A 18 7.35 -21.60 3.33
N TYR A 19 7.22 -21.45 2.01
CA TYR A 19 7.54 -22.46 1.02
C TYR A 19 8.78 -22.02 0.25
N LEU A 20 9.76 -22.92 0.12
CA LEU A 20 10.91 -22.76 -0.77
C LEU A 20 10.96 -23.99 -1.68
N PRO A 21 11.23 -23.83 -2.99
CA PRO A 21 11.21 -24.95 -3.95
C PRO A 21 12.23 -26.04 -3.62
N ASP A 22 13.41 -25.65 -3.12
CA ASP A 22 14.45 -26.58 -2.71
C ASP A 22 14.28 -26.99 -1.23
N ALA A 23 14.13 -28.29 -1.01
CA ALA A 23 13.95 -28.87 0.32
C ALA A 23 15.17 -28.64 1.23
N LYS A 24 16.41 -28.67 0.68
CA LYS A 24 17.63 -28.45 1.48
C LYS A 24 17.70 -27.01 1.97
N THR A 25 17.39 -26.05 1.09
CA THR A 25 17.28 -24.62 1.43
C THR A 25 16.15 -24.38 2.44
N LEU A 26 15.01 -25.06 2.29
CA LEU A 26 13.93 -24.96 3.29
C LEU A 26 14.39 -25.48 4.66
N LEU A 27 15.13 -26.59 4.71
CA LEU A 27 15.64 -27.15 5.97
C LEU A 27 16.65 -26.21 6.66
N SER A 28 17.53 -25.54 5.90
CA SER A 28 18.47 -24.56 6.45
C SER A 28 17.87 -23.18 6.73
N PHE A 29 16.69 -22.87 6.18
CA PHE A 29 16.02 -21.59 6.42
C PHE A 29 15.50 -21.49 7.87
N GLY A 30 16.13 -20.61 8.66
CA GLY A 30 15.88 -20.45 10.08
C GLY A 30 15.19 -19.14 10.45
N ARG A 31 15.04 -18.95 11.77
CA ARG A 31 14.45 -17.75 12.38
C ARG A 31 15.33 -16.50 12.20
N ASP A 32 16.63 -16.68 11.96
CA ASP A 32 17.60 -15.64 11.61
C ASP A 32 17.29 -14.97 10.25
N ARG A 33 16.88 -15.77 9.25
CA ARG A 33 16.55 -15.27 7.90
C ARG A 33 15.09 -14.86 7.73
N PHE A 34 14.21 -15.35 8.61
CA PHE A 34 12.78 -15.08 8.53
C PHE A 34 12.42 -13.56 8.53
N PRO A 35 13.00 -12.70 9.39
CA PRO A 35 12.70 -11.27 9.40
C PRO A 35 12.94 -10.60 8.04
N TRP A 36 14.07 -10.90 7.39
CA TRP A 36 14.38 -10.36 6.07
C TRP A 36 13.33 -10.74 5.02
N LEU A 37 12.92 -12.01 4.98
CA LEU A 37 11.89 -12.47 4.04
C LEU A 37 10.52 -11.86 4.38
N HIS A 38 10.21 -11.73 5.67
CA HIS A 38 8.98 -11.12 6.14
C HIS A 38 8.90 -9.63 5.76
N ASP A 39 10.00 -8.88 5.91
CA ASP A 39 10.09 -7.47 5.52
C ASP A 39 9.95 -7.31 4.01
N LEU A 40 10.59 -8.16 3.21
CA LEU A 40 10.43 -8.16 1.76
C LEU A 40 8.96 -8.41 1.35
N HIS A 41 8.31 -9.40 1.97
CA HIS A 41 6.88 -9.65 1.77
C HIS A 41 6.01 -8.47 2.21
N TRP A 42 6.41 -7.79 3.29
CA TRP A 42 5.71 -6.60 3.76
C TRP A 42 5.78 -5.45 2.75
N GLN A 43 6.90 -5.27 2.05
CA GLN A 43 7.01 -4.27 0.98
C GLN A 43 5.97 -4.51 -0.14
N ILE A 44 5.73 -5.77 -0.53
CA ILE A 44 4.68 -6.12 -1.50
C ILE A 44 3.28 -5.75 -0.95
N LYS A 45 3.03 -6.02 0.34
CA LYS A 45 1.76 -5.61 0.97
C LYS A 45 1.59 -4.09 1.01
N GLN A 46 2.67 -3.35 1.24
CA GLN A 46 2.64 -1.89 1.24
C GLN A 46 2.37 -1.33 -0.16
N TYR A 47 3.00 -1.91 -1.19
CA TYR A 47 2.68 -1.61 -2.59
C TYR A 47 1.18 -1.78 -2.86
N HIS A 48 0.61 -2.95 -2.54
CA HIS A 48 -0.81 -3.21 -2.74
C HIS A 48 -1.72 -2.25 -1.96
N ARG A 49 -1.36 -1.87 -0.73
CA ARG A 49 -2.12 -0.88 0.04
C ARG A 49 -2.11 0.48 -0.63
N ALA A 50 -0.94 0.95 -1.06
CA ALA A 50 -0.80 2.25 -1.71
C ALA A 50 -1.63 2.34 -3.00
N ILE A 51 -1.55 1.34 -3.88
CA ILE A 51 -2.30 1.37 -5.15
C ILE A 51 -3.82 1.29 -4.95
N LYS A 52 -4.29 0.59 -3.91
CA LYS A 52 -5.72 0.51 -3.58
C LYS A 52 -6.24 1.78 -2.92
N GLN A 53 -5.55 2.23 -1.86
CA GLN A 53 -6.04 3.29 -0.99
C GLN A 53 -5.75 4.68 -1.55
N VAL A 54 -4.58 4.88 -2.16
CA VAL A 54 -4.11 6.19 -2.63
C VAL A 54 -4.32 6.34 -4.14
N CYS A 55 -3.95 5.33 -4.93
CA CYS A 55 -4.08 5.41 -6.39
C CYS A 55 -5.43 4.90 -6.91
N HIS A 56 -6.29 4.37 -6.05
CA HIS A 56 -7.66 3.98 -6.38
C HIS A 56 -7.78 2.97 -7.54
N ILE A 57 -6.91 1.96 -7.58
CA ILE A 57 -6.93 0.92 -8.63
C ILE A 57 -8.27 0.17 -8.74
N GLU A 58 -9.02 0.08 -7.63
CA GLU A 58 -10.31 -0.61 -7.55
C GLU A 58 -11.52 0.30 -7.86
N HIS A 59 -11.30 1.61 -8.10
CA HIS A 59 -12.37 2.59 -8.35
C HIS A 59 -12.44 3.01 -9.83
N PHE A 60 -12.72 2.08 -10.72
CA PHE A 60 -13.03 2.38 -12.13
C PHE A 60 -14.52 2.12 -12.40
N GLN A 61 -15.18 3.06 -13.09
CA GLN A 61 -16.63 3.00 -13.35
C GLN A 61 -16.97 2.36 -14.72
N VAL A 62 -15.96 2.04 -15.53
CA VAL A 62 -16.11 1.60 -16.93
C VAL A 62 -15.74 0.13 -17.09
N ARG A 63 -16.49 -0.63 -17.89
CA ARG A 63 -16.35 -2.09 -18.01
C ARG A 63 -15.71 -2.58 -19.31
N THR A 64 -15.20 -1.68 -20.16
CA THR A 64 -14.53 -2.09 -21.40
C THR A 64 -13.08 -2.47 -21.11
N MET A 65 -12.61 -3.55 -21.73
CA MET A 65 -11.24 -4.04 -21.53
C MET A 65 -10.16 -2.95 -21.76
N PRO A 66 -10.23 -2.13 -22.82
CA PRO A 66 -9.23 -1.08 -23.03
C PRO A 66 -9.23 -0.03 -21.92
N ALA A 67 -10.41 0.35 -21.41
CA ALA A 67 -10.50 1.36 -20.36
C ALA A 67 -9.98 0.82 -19.02
N ILE A 68 -10.25 -0.45 -18.70
CA ILE A 68 -9.69 -1.13 -17.52
C ILE A 68 -8.16 -1.18 -17.61
N GLN A 69 -7.61 -1.57 -18.76
CA GLN A 69 -6.16 -1.62 -18.98
C GLN A 69 -5.51 -0.24 -18.83
N ASN A 70 -6.11 0.79 -19.42
CA ASN A 70 -5.64 2.17 -19.30
C ASN A 70 -5.67 2.66 -17.85
N HIS A 71 -6.73 2.33 -17.09
CA HIS A 71 -6.81 2.67 -15.67
C HIS A 71 -5.70 2.00 -14.86
N VAL A 72 -5.51 0.69 -15.03
CA VAL A 72 -4.43 -0.04 -14.33
C VAL A 72 -3.06 0.55 -14.68
N PHE A 73 -2.81 0.86 -15.96
CA PHE A 73 -1.56 1.51 -16.38
C PHE A 73 -1.37 2.88 -15.71
N ALA A 74 -2.39 3.74 -15.74
CA ALA A 74 -2.34 5.06 -15.12
C ALA A 74 -2.08 4.99 -13.61
N VAL A 75 -2.70 4.03 -12.91
CA VAL A 75 -2.50 3.80 -11.48
C VAL A 75 -1.05 3.40 -11.18
N ILE A 76 -0.46 2.49 -11.98
CA ILE A 76 0.94 2.09 -11.81
C ILE A 76 1.87 3.30 -12.02
N CYS A 77 1.65 4.11 -13.07
CA CYS A 77 2.41 5.34 -13.30
C CYS A 77 2.27 6.33 -12.13
N GLY A 78 1.04 6.52 -11.63
CA GLY A 78 0.75 7.35 -10.48
C GLY A 78 1.50 6.89 -9.23
N TYR A 79 1.51 5.58 -8.95
CA TYR A 79 2.27 5.01 -7.85
C TYR A 79 3.78 5.29 -7.99
N VAL A 80 4.38 5.02 -9.15
CA VAL A 80 5.81 5.27 -9.41
C VAL A 80 6.15 6.74 -9.18
N GLN A 81 5.30 7.66 -9.66
CA GLN A 81 5.48 9.09 -9.45
C GLN A 81 5.44 9.45 -7.96
N LEU A 82 4.48 8.91 -7.21
CA LEU A 82 4.37 9.14 -5.76
C LEU A 82 5.59 8.62 -5.01
N GLN A 83 6.10 7.43 -5.36
CA GLN A 83 7.33 6.90 -4.77
C GLN A 83 8.53 7.77 -5.08
N ARG A 84 8.65 8.27 -6.34
CA ARG A 84 9.73 9.18 -6.73
C ARG A 84 9.69 10.48 -5.90
N LEU A 85 8.52 11.05 -5.70
CA LEU A 85 8.35 12.26 -4.88
C LEU A 85 8.65 12.00 -3.39
N CYS A 86 8.34 10.81 -2.88
CA CYS A 86 8.75 10.43 -1.52
C CYS A 86 10.27 10.27 -1.41
N PHE A 87 10.89 9.65 -2.41
CA PHE A 87 12.35 9.47 -2.46
C PHE A 87 13.11 10.80 -2.56
N MET A 88 12.53 11.79 -3.25
CA MET A 88 13.08 13.14 -3.37
C MET A 88 12.77 14.04 -2.16
N ASP A 89 12.23 13.50 -1.07
CA ASP A 89 11.79 14.22 0.14
C ASP A 89 10.76 15.35 -0.11
N VAL A 90 10.12 15.36 -1.29
CA VAL A 90 9.02 16.29 -1.61
C VAL A 90 7.76 15.90 -0.82
N LEU A 91 7.58 14.60 -0.58
CA LEU A 91 6.49 14.04 0.21
C LEU A 91 7.05 13.17 1.32
N LYS A 92 6.64 13.40 2.57
CA LYS A 92 7.07 12.54 3.68
C LYS A 92 6.51 11.12 3.60
N ASN A 93 5.28 10.98 3.10
CA ASN A 93 4.69 9.69 2.77
C ASN A 93 3.63 9.84 1.67
N CYS A 94 3.40 8.79 0.89
CA CYS A 94 2.45 8.82 -0.23
C CYS A 94 0.98 8.97 0.21
N TYR A 95 0.61 8.52 1.41
CA TYR A 95 -0.73 8.67 1.98
C TYR A 95 -1.05 10.13 2.36
N GLN A 96 -0.02 10.96 2.56
CA GLN A 96 -0.21 12.37 2.89
C GLN A 96 -0.81 13.14 1.72
N VAL A 97 -0.54 12.74 0.48
CA VAL A 97 -1.09 13.40 -0.72
C VAL A 97 -2.61 13.35 -0.71
N GLN A 98 -3.18 12.15 -0.48
CA GLN A 98 -4.63 11.98 -0.40
C GLN A 98 -5.23 12.82 0.73
N ARG A 99 -4.59 12.82 1.91
CA ARG A 99 -5.06 13.62 3.06
C ARG A 99 -5.00 15.11 2.77
N ASN A 100 -3.93 15.60 2.16
CA ASN A 100 -3.75 17.02 1.87
C ASN A 100 -4.73 17.51 0.80
N LEU A 101 -4.94 16.73 -0.27
CA LEU A 101 -5.95 17.02 -1.30
C LEU A 101 -7.35 17.05 -0.68
N PHE A 102 -7.69 16.04 0.12
CA PHE A 102 -8.98 15.96 0.79
C PHE A 102 -9.21 17.13 1.75
N ASN A 103 -8.20 17.48 2.58
CA ASN A 103 -8.27 18.62 3.48
C ASN A 103 -8.49 19.94 2.73
N GLY A 104 -7.82 20.13 1.59
CA GLY A 104 -7.99 21.33 0.76
C GLY A 104 -9.43 21.46 0.25
N VAL A 105 -9.96 20.39 -0.35
CA VAL A 105 -11.34 20.35 -0.85
C VAL A 105 -12.37 20.54 0.27
N VAL A 106 -12.17 19.89 1.43
CA VAL A 106 -13.07 20.05 2.59
C VAL A 106 -13.01 21.47 3.16
N ALA A 107 -11.82 22.05 3.29
CA ALA A 107 -11.67 23.42 3.76
C ALA A 107 -12.34 24.42 2.80
N GLU A 108 -12.20 24.20 1.50
CA GLU A 108 -12.85 25.01 0.47
C GLU A 108 -14.38 24.84 0.49
N PHE A 109 -14.88 23.61 0.62
CA PHE A 109 -16.29 23.31 0.79
C PHE A 109 -16.86 23.99 2.05
N VAL A 110 -16.23 23.85 3.21
CA VAL A 110 -16.69 24.52 4.44
C VAL A 110 -16.70 26.04 4.25
N ARG A 111 -15.65 26.61 3.64
CA ARG A 111 -15.56 28.05 3.40
C ARG A 111 -16.67 28.58 2.50
N PHE A 112 -17.02 27.87 1.43
CA PHE A 112 -17.95 28.37 0.40
C PHE A 112 -19.37 27.85 0.53
N PHE A 113 -19.57 26.64 1.05
CA PHE A 113 -20.88 25.99 1.19
C PHE A 113 -21.46 26.06 2.62
N MET A 114 -20.69 26.45 3.63
CA MET A 114 -21.20 26.76 4.97
C MET A 114 -20.97 28.22 5.42
N PRO A 115 -21.28 29.26 4.63
CA PRO A 115 -21.24 30.61 5.16
C PRO A 115 -22.32 30.77 6.25
N GLY A 116 -21.92 31.17 7.46
CA GLY A 116 -22.84 31.66 8.50
C GLY A 116 -23.18 30.73 9.67
N LYS A 117 -22.43 29.66 9.94
CA LYS A 117 -22.50 28.98 11.25
C LYS A 117 -21.41 29.50 12.18
N GLU A 118 -21.74 30.55 12.93
CA GLU A 118 -21.05 30.90 14.17
C GLU A 118 -21.27 29.76 15.17
N TYR A 119 -20.18 29.27 15.77
CA TYR A 119 -20.23 28.41 16.96
C TYR A 119 -20.03 29.29 18.20
#